data_AF-A0A7L9BZ30-F1
#
_entry.id   AF-A0A7L9BZ30-F1
#
_cell.length_a   1.000
_cell.length_b   1.000
_cell.length_c   1.000
_cell.angle_alpha   90.00
_cell.angle_beta   90.00
_cell.angle_gamma   90.00
#
_symmetry.space_group_name_H-M   'P 1'
#
loop_
_entity.id
_entity.type
_entity.pdbx_description
1 polymer ?
#
loop_
_entity_poly.entity_id
_entity_poly.type
_entity_poly.pdbx_seq_one_letter_code
_entity_poly.pdbx_strand_id
1 'polypeptide(L)'
;MNGRIRCAVAGMMGLALSVSFLAVSSARATVPPDDRPGAADQDRPPRRGPMGGPRMHGGPPPGHHEDGMDDGPGRPMRERRGEGPDGGRRWREGPPELTDEMLDQVMAMVADKFPIMHQRLTRLREENPDRFRRAIGRMVGVYHEYQMLKERHPEMAETLIDEIRGEQQLADLIEQYRAATGDAAKQTQIETTMREVVRSQVNLMLTRREARLADFAARIAQQQERLAEEQSKLADEKTRVDELVNQRLEDIKAGKLPPKRGPLEGRGFGPGRPGTPGGPEGPGLGGPDERRLRMRDGKGPRHPRPRPDEDMPPEDGEMPPPPGE
;
A
#
# COMPACT_ATOMS: atom_id res chain seq x y z
N MET A 1 2.20 53.39 34.02
CA MET A 1 2.75 52.31 34.87
C MET A 1 2.84 51.06 34.00
N ASN A 2 4.08 50.69 33.66
CA ASN A 2 4.42 49.62 32.72
C ASN A 2 4.58 48.31 33.49
N GLY A 3 3.91 47.25 33.05
CA GLY A 3 4.11 45.88 33.56
C GLY A 3 4.29 44.91 32.39
N ARG A 4 5.53 44.80 31.89
CA ARG A 4 5.94 43.79 30.91
C ARG A 4 6.25 42.50 31.65
N ILE A 5 5.42 41.46 31.47
CA ILE A 5 5.74 40.11 31.89
C ILE A 5 6.50 39.43 30.75
N ARG A 6 7.81 39.22 30.95
CA ARG A 6 8.66 38.38 30.12
C ARG A 6 8.50 36.94 30.62
N CYS A 7 7.86 36.07 29.86
CA CYS A 7 7.99 34.63 30.06
C CYS A 7 9.18 34.13 29.25
N ALA A 8 10.17 33.60 29.96
CA ALA A 8 11.37 33.01 29.43
C ALA A 8 11.05 31.67 28.75
N VAL A 9 11.56 31.50 27.52
CA VAL A 9 11.70 30.21 26.86
C VAL A 9 12.93 29.54 27.46
N ALA A 10 12.73 28.47 28.22
CA ALA A 10 13.78 27.64 28.79
C ALA A 10 13.39 26.17 28.62
N GLY A 11 14.27 25.38 27.97
CA GLY A 11 14.22 23.93 28.06
C GLY A 11 14.15 23.18 26.73
N MET A 12 15.14 23.35 25.85
CA MET A 12 15.54 22.26 24.95
C MET A 12 16.15 21.16 25.81
N MET A 13 15.35 20.16 26.21
CA MET A 13 15.89 18.88 26.66
C MET A 13 16.17 18.02 25.42
N GLY A 14 17.44 18.00 25.01
CA GLY A 14 17.97 16.98 24.14
C GLY A 14 17.91 15.63 24.85
N LEU A 15 16.91 14.82 24.51
CA LEU A 15 16.91 13.39 24.80
C LEU A 15 17.93 12.73 23.86
N ALA A 16 19.18 12.64 24.34
CA ALA A 16 20.16 11.72 23.80
C ALA A 16 19.64 10.29 24.05
N LEU A 17 18.98 9.69 23.05
CA LEU A 17 18.77 8.26 22.98
C LEU A 17 20.13 7.59 22.77
N SER A 18 20.84 7.35 23.87
CA SER A 18 21.97 6.44 23.89
C SER A 18 21.42 5.03 23.65
N VAL A 19 21.43 4.59 22.41
CA VAL A 19 21.23 3.18 22.06
C VAL A 19 22.50 2.46 22.52
N SER A 20 22.48 2.00 23.77
CA SER A 20 23.47 1.10 24.31
C SER A 20 23.39 -0.20 23.51
N PHE A 21 24.26 -0.34 22.51
CA PHE A 21 24.58 -1.64 21.92
C PHE A 21 25.19 -2.50 23.04
N LEU A 22 24.36 -3.34 23.64
CA LEU A 22 24.84 -4.47 24.43
C LEU A 22 25.69 -5.31 23.48
N ALA A 23 27.00 -5.28 23.71
CA ALA A 23 27.93 -6.24 23.15
C ALA A 23 27.45 -7.63 23.55
N VAL A 24 26.81 -8.34 22.61
CA VAL A 24 26.60 -9.77 22.73
C VAL A 24 27.98 -10.41 22.64
N SER A 25 28.60 -10.61 23.79
CA SER A 25 29.74 -11.51 23.95
C SER A 25 29.28 -12.89 23.49
N SER A 26 29.57 -13.20 22.23
CA SER A 26 29.38 -14.53 21.67
C SER A 26 30.41 -15.45 22.34
N ALA A 27 30.05 -15.97 23.52
CA ALA A 27 30.75 -17.07 24.13
C ALA A 27 30.72 -18.24 23.14
N ARG A 28 31.87 -18.53 22.53
CA ARG A 28 32.12 -19.81 21.86
C ARG A 28 31.99 -20.89 22.93
N ALA A 29 30.82 -21.50 23.02
CA ALA A 29 30.63 -22.74 23.74
C ALA A 29 31.41 -23.82 22.99
N THR A 30 32.57 -24.18 23.52
CA THR A 30 33.28 -25.42 23.21
C THR A 30 32.34 -26.58 23.54
N VAL A 31 31.87 -27.27 22.51
CA VAL A 31 31.10 -28.50 22.62
C VAL A 31 32.03 -29.59 23.18
N PRO A 32 31.77 -30.17 24.35
CA PRO A 32 32.51 -31.34 24.81
C PRO A 32 32.12 -32.57 23.97
N PRO A 33 33.04 -33.50 23.69
CA PRO A 33 32.70 -34.79 23.07
C PRO A 33 31.90 -35.62 24.08
N ASP A 34 30.65 -35.93 23.73
CA ASP A 34 29.74 -36.73 24.53
C ASP A 34 29.86 -38.21 24.10
N ASP A 35 30.79 -38.93 24.73
CA ASP A 35 30.81 -40.39 24.74
C ASP A 35 29.83 -40.89 25.81
N ARG A 36 28.58 -41.16 25.41
CA ARG A 36 27.62 -41.89 26.25
C ARG A 36 26.96 -43.04 25.49
N PRO A 37 27.24 -44.30 25.86
CA PRO A 37 26.52 -45.45 25.35
C PRO A 37 25.17 -45.62 26.07
N GLY A 38 24.11 -45.81 25.27
CA GLY A 38 22.91 -46.57 25.62
C GLY A 38 22.15 -46.18 26.90
N ALA A 39 21.25 -45.20 26.80
CA ALA A 39 20.10 -45.08 27.69
C ALA A 39 18.81 -45.16 26.86
N ALA A 40 17.94 -46.08 27.25
CA ALA A 40 16.71 -46.44 26.55
C ALA A 40 15.71 -45.28 26.48
N ASP A 41 15.34 -44.91 25.26
CA ASP A 41 14.35 -43.91 24.88
C ASP A 41 12.95 -44.57 24.91
N GLN A 42 12.29 -44.61 26.08
CA GLN A 42 10.94 -45.19 26.25
C GLN A 42 9.79 -44.17 26.36
N ASP A 43 10.04 -42.86 26.35
CA ASP A 43 8.99 -41.83 26.53
C ASP A 43 8.93 -40.80 25.39
N ARG A 44 9.20 -41.23 24.16
CA ARG A 44 9.04 -40.37 22.98
C ARG A 44 7.63 -40.52 22.40
N PRO A 45 6.81 -39.46 22.33
CA PRO A 45 5.54 -39.53 21.61
C PRO A 45 5.81 -39.90 20.15
N PRO A 46 4.93 -40.70 19.52
CA PRO A 46 5.19 -41.24 18.18
C PRO A 46 5.38 -40.09 17.19
N ARG A 47 6.57 -40.02 16.59
CA ARG A 47 6.84 -39.20 15.42
C ARG A 47 5.85 -39.60 14.33
N ARG A 48 4.97 -38.67 13.94
CA ARG A 48 4.22 -38.74 12.68
C ARG A 48 5.23 -39.03 11.57
N GLY A 49 5.18 -40.25 11.05
CA GLY A 49 6.04 -40.66 9.94
C GLY A 49 5.80 -39.80 8.70
N PRO A 50 6.74 -39.81 7.74
CA PRO A 50 6.48 -39.26 6.43
C PRO A 50 5.29 -40.03 5.84
N MET A 51 4.23 -39.31 5.48
CA MET A 51 3.12 -39.84 4.69
C MET A 51 3.65 -40.18 3.30
N GLY A 52 4.38 -41.28 3.21
CA GLY A 52 4.62 -42.02 1.98
C GLY A 52 3.31 -42.62 1.55
N GLY A 53 2.48 -41.81 0.87
CA GLY A 53 1.36 -42.32 0.13
C GLY A 53 1.87 -43.31 -0.93
N PRO A 54 1.22 -44.46 -1.11
CA PRO A 54 1.63 -45.44 -2.11
C PRO A 54 1.63 -44.78 -3.49
N ARG A 55 2.78 -44.86 -4.16
CA ARG A 55 2.91 -44.64 -5.60
C ARG A 55 2.04 -45.67 -6.31
N MET A 56 0.80 -45.30 -6.65
CA MET A 56 -0.02 -46.02 -7.60
C MET A 56 0.62 -45.88 -8.99
N HIS A 57 1.48 -46.83 -9.32
CA HIS A 57 1.85 -47.13 -10.70
C HIS A 57 0.62 -47.67 -11.44
N GLY A 58 0.36 -47.13 -12.64
CA GLY A 58 -0.11 -47.96 -13.77
C GLY A 58 -1.61 -48.01 -14.06
N GLY A 59 -2.35 -46.91 -13.94
CA GLY A 59 -3.69 -46.80 -14.53
C GLY A 59 -3.74 -45.71 -15.61
N PRO A 60 -4.30 -45.97 -16.82
CA PRO A 60 -4.61 -44.91 -17.77
C PRO A 60 -5.56 -43.89 -17.11
N PRO A 61 -5.43 -42.58 -17.42
CA PRO A 61 -6.25 -41.56 -16.80
C PRO A 61 -7.74 -41.85 -17.06
N PRO A 62 -8.58 -41.91 -16.01
CA PRO A 62 -10.02 -42.09 -16.19
C PRO A 62 -10.57 -40.88 -16.94
N GLY A 63 -11.32 -41.17 -18.01
CA GLY A 63 -12.02 -40.16 -18.78
C GLY A 63 -12.90 -39.30 -17.87
N HIS A 64 -12.87 -38.00 -18.11
CA HIS A 64 -13.85 -37.08 -17.56
C HIS A 64 -15.23 -37.48 -18.08
N HIS A 65 -15.97 -38.20 -17.24
CA HIS A 65 -17.41 -38.33 -17.37
C HIS A 65 -18.02 -36.96 -17.15
N GLU A 66 -18.51 -36.38 -18.25
CA GLU A 66 -19.74 -35.60 -18.23
C GLU A 66 -20.83 -36.45 -17.56
N ASP A 67 -21.73 -35.78 -16.84
CA ASP A 67 -22.93 -36.32 -16.19
C ASP A 67 -22.73 -37.04 -14.86
N GLY A 68 -22.99 -36.31 -13.77
CA GLY A 68 -23.06 -36.87 -12.42
C GLY A 68 -23.51 -35.84 -11.40
N MET A 69 -24.81 -35.54 -11.40
CA MET A 69 -25.50 -34.96 -10.25
C MET A 69 -25.33 -35.90 -9.05
N ASP A 70 -24.62 -35.46 -8.03
CA ASP A 70 -24.60 -36.14 -6.74
C ASP A 70 -24.80 -35.10 -5.62
N ASP A 71 -26.08 -34.92 -5.30
CA ASP A 71 -26.63 -34.13 -4.20
C ASP A 71 -26.26 -34.76 -2.85
N GLY A 72 -24.99 -34.60 -2.46
CA GLY A 72 -24.51 -35.00 -1.14
C GLY A 72 -25.01 -34.05 -0.03
N PRO A 73 -25.67 -34.56 1.03
CA PRO A 73 -26.11 -33.73 2.16
C PRO A 73 -24.92 -33.40 3.07
N GLY A 74 -24.69 -32.09 3.30
CA GLY A 74 -24.14 -31.64 4.58
C GLY A 74 -22.66 -31.27 4.67
N ARG A 75 -21.98 -30.89 3.58
CA ARG A 75 -20.85 -29.95 3.76
C ARG A 75 -21.47 -28.57 4.00
N PRO A 76 -21.29 -27.93 5.17
CA PRO A 76 -21.70 -26.54 5.32
C PRO A 76 -21.01 -25.77 4.20
N MET A 77 -21.81 -25.18 3.31
CA MET A 77 -21.34 -24.28 2.29
C MET A 77 -20.38 -23.33 2.99
N ARG A 78 -19.08 -23.50 2.75
CA ARG A 78 -18.10 -22.48 3.03
C ARG A 78 -18.59 -21.34 2.16
N GLU A 79 -19.29 -20.39 2.77
CA GLU A 79 -19.79 -19.18 2.14
C GLU A 79 -18.74 -18.74 1.16
N ARG A 80 -19.10 -18.94 -0.10
CA ARG A 80 -18.29 -18.74 -1.27
C ARG A 80 -18.04 -17.24 -1.31
N ARG A 81 -17.02 -16.86 -0.56
CA ARG A 81 -16.71 -15.51 -0.12
C ARG A 81 -16.39 -14.70 -1.37
N GLY A 82 -17.39 -14.00 -1.88
CA GLY A 82 -17.19 -12.84 -2.74
C GLY A 82 -16.86 -13.10 -4.21
N GLU A 83 -17.37 -14.15 -4.83
CA GLU A 83 -17.56 -14.13 -6.30
C GLU A 83 -18.81 -13.29 -6.61
N GLY A 84 -18.73 -11.98 -6.33
CA GLY A 84 -19.68 -11.03 -6.90
C GLY A 84 -19.54 -11.03 -8.44
N PRO A 85 -20.58 -10.66 -9.20
CA PRO A 85 -20.53 -10.56 -10.67
C PRO A 85 -19.37 -9.71 -11.22
N ASP A 86 -18.80 -8.84 -10.39
CA ASP A 86 -17.67 -7.96 -10.69
C ASP A 86 -16.33 -8.37 -10.02
N GLY A 87 -16.32 -9.41 -9.18
CA GLY A 87 -15.16 -9.81 -8.37
C GLY A 87 -14.01 -10.45 -9.14
N GLY A 88 -14.26 -10.94 -10.36
CA GLY A 88 -13.26 -11.63 -11.20
C GLY A 88 -12.68 -10.79 -12.33
N ARG A 89 -13.19 -9.59 -12.63
CA ARG A 89 -12.77 -8.81 -13.81
C ARG A 89 -11.56 -7.90 -13.58
N ARG A 90 -11.27 -7.52 -12.34
CA ARG A 90 -10.10 -6.65 -12.03
C ARG A 90 -8.74 -7.29 -12.29
N TRP A 91 -8.67 -8.62 -12.42
CA TRP A 91 -7.45 -9.33 -12.81
C TRP A 91 -7.41 -9.69 -14.31
N ARG A 92 -8.47 -9.37 -15.05
CA ARG A 92 -8.58 -9.66 -16.50
C ARG A 92 -8.14 -8.50 -17.37
N GLU A 93 -8.12 -7.29 -16.82
CA GLU A 93 -7.25 -6.24 -17.33
C GLU A 93 -5.83 -6.68 -16.97
N GLY A 94 -5.10 -7.18 -17.97
CA GLY A 94 -3.70 -7.53 -17.79
C GLY A 94 -2.89 -6.35 -17.25
N PRO A 95 -1.64 -6.57 -16.82
CA PRO A 95 -0.74 -5.48 -16.48
C PRO A 95 -0.83 -4.39 -17.56
N PRO A 96 -0.88 -3.10 -17.17
CA PRO A 96 -0.97 -2.01 -18.14
C PRO A 96 0.06 -2.21 -19.25
N GLU A 97 -0.36 -2.00 -20.50
CA GLU A 97 0.54 -2.17 -21.64
C GLU A 97 1.78 -1.31 -21.45
N LEU A 98 2.96 -1.93 -21.57
CA LEU A 98 4.22 -1.18 -21.50
C LEU A 98 4.32 -0.28 -22.72
N THR A 99 4.30 1.04 -22.49
CA THR A 99 4.64 2.01 -23.53
C THR A 99 6.13 1.94 -23.84
N ASP A 100 6.51 2.26 -25.08
CA ASP A 100 7.92 2.25 -25.49
C ASP A 100 8.75 3.26 -24.67
N GLU A 101 8.17 4.41 -24.31
CA GLU A 101 8.81 5.40 -23.44
C GLU A 101 9.14 4.82 -22.05
N MET A 102 8.20 4.08 -21.45
CA MET A 102 8.42 3.44 -20.15
C MET A 102 9.48 2.34 -20.26
N LEU A 103 9.50 1.61 -21.37
CA LEU A 103 10.52 0.60 -21.64
C LEU A 103 11.92 1.22 -21.70
N ASP A 104 12.08 2.35 -22.40
CA ASP A 104 13.35 3.06 -22.50
C ASP A 104 13.81 3.59 -21.13
N GLN A 105 12.89 4.14 -20.33
CA GLN A 105 13.20 4.59 -18.97
C GLN A 105 13.64 3.44 -18.05
N VAL A 106 12.95 2.30 -18.12
CA VAL A 106 13.33 1.10 -17.35
C VAL A 106 14.70 0.60 -17.81
N MET A 107 14.95 0.53 -19.13
CA MET A 107 16.25 0.11 -19.66
C MET A 107 17.38 1.06 -19.25
N ALA A 108 17.15 2.37 -19.22
CA ALA A 108 18.12 3.35 -18.75
C ALA A 108 18.46 3.16 -17.26
N MET A 109 17.44 2.98 -16.41
CA MET A 109 17.64 2.71 -14.98
C MET A 109 18.38 1.38 -14.76
N VAL A 110 18.06 0.35 -15.54
CA VAL A 110 18.76 -0.94 -15.47
C VAL A 110 20.20 -0.84 -15.98
N ALA A 111 20.48 -0.03 -17.00
CA ALA A 111 21.83 0.22 -17.49
C ALA A 111 22.72 0.88 -16.43
N ASP A 112 22.19 1.88 -15.72
CA ASP A 112 22.89 2.61 -14.66
C ASP A 112 23.12 1.74 -13.42
N LYS A 113 22.06 1.13 -12.89
CA LYS A 113 22.11 0.46 -11.58
C LYS A 113 22.49 -1.02 -11.65
N PHE A 114 22.25 -1.69 -12.78
CA PHE A 114 22.41 -3.14 -12.97
C PHE A 114 23.03 -3.50 -14.34
N PRO A 115 24.29 -3.12 -14.62
CA PRO A 115 24.88 -3.24 -15.95
C PRO A 115 24.91 -4.69 -16.50
N ILE A 116 25.13 -5.69 -15.64
CA ILE A 116 25.10 -7.10 -16.05
C ILE A 116 23.69 -7.51 -16.50
N MET A 117 22.65 -7.08 -15.77
CA MET A 117 21.27 -7.34 -16.15
C MET A 117 20.88 -6.61 -17.43
N HIS A 118 21.36 -5.38 -17.62
CA HIS A 118 21.17 -4.62 -18.86
C HIS A 118 21.73 -5.36 -20.08
N GLN A 119 22.95 -5.89 -19.98
CA GLN A 119 23.56 -6.69 -21.06
C GLN A 119 22.72 -7.95 -21.36
N ARG A 120 22.27 -8.66 -20.32
CA ARG A 120 21.39 -9.84 -20.47
C ARG A 120 20.07 -9.47 -21.15
N LEU A 121 19.43 -8.36 -20.75
CA LEU A 121 18.17 -7.89 -21.33
C LEU A 121 18.34 -7.42 -22.78
N THR A 122 19.44 -6.74 -23.09
CA THR A 122 19.76 -6.29 -24.46
C THR A 122 19.91 -7.50 -25.38
N ARG A 123 20.68 -8.50 -24.98
CA ARG A 123 20.82 -9.76 -25.72
C ARG A 123 19.48 -10.49 -25.86
N LEU A 124 18.69 -10.55 -24.79
CA LEU A 124 17.38 -11.19 -24.82
C LEU A 124 16.39 -10.47 -25.75
N ARG A 125 16.50 -9.15 -25.91
CA ARG A 125 15.69 -8.36 -26.84
C ARG A 125 15.94 -8.77 -28.30
N GLU A 126 17.19 -9.07 -28.65
CA GLU A 126 17.60 -9.52 -29.99
C GLU A 126 17.23 -11.00 -30.24
N GLU A 127 17.48 -11.87 -29.26
CA GLU A 127 17.29 -13.31 -29.40
C GLU A 127 15.81 -13.74 -29.26
N ASN A 128 15.06 -13.15 -28.32
CA ASN A 128 13.68 -13.54 -28.01
C ASN A 128 12.86 -12.37 -27.44
N PRO A 129 12.20 -11.57 -28.30
CA PRO A 129 11.49 -10.36 -27.87
C PRO A 129 10.35 -10.64 -26.89
N ASP A 130 9.68 -11.80 -26.98
CA ASP A 130 8.59 -12.17 -26.06
C ASP A 130 9.09 -12.51 -24.66
N ARG A 131 10.26 -13.17 -24.55
CA ARG A 131 10.91 -13.38 -23.25
C ARG A 131 11.44 -12.06 -22.68
N PHE A 132 11.98 -11.18 -23.52
CA PHE A 132 12.39 -9.85 -23.11
C PHE A 132 11.21 -9.05 -22.53
N ARG A 133 10.07 -8.99 -23.22
CA ARG A 133 8.85 -8.31 -22.72
C ARG A 133 8.38 -8.84 -21.37
N ARG A 134 8.47 -10.15 -21.14
CA ARG A 134 8.14 -10.75 -19.83
C ARG A 134 9.18 -10.43 -18.76
N ALA A 135 10.45 -10.37 -19.12
CA ALA A 135 11.52 -10.02 -18.19
C ALA A 135 11.45 -8.54 -17.78
N ILE A 136 11.28 -7.63 -18.75
CA ILE A 136 11.15 -6.20 -18.48
C ILE A 136 9.86 -5.88 -17.72
N GLY A 137 8.75 -6.59 -17.98
CA GLY A 137 7.50 -6.42 -17.25
C GLY A 137 7.63 -6.66 -15.73
N ARG A 138 8.54 -7.55 -15.30
CA ARG A 138 8.87 -7.71 -13.87
C ARG A 138 9.66 -6.53 -13.31
N MET A 139 10.50 -5.89 -14.12
CA MET A 139 11.28 -4.72 -13.74
C MET A 139 10.45 -3.43 -13.68
N VAL A 140 9.32 -3.36 -14.38
CA VAL A 140 8.42 -2.19 -14.32
C VAL A 140 7.92 -1.92 -12.91
N GLY A 141 7.52 -2.96 -12.17
CA GLY A 141 7.07 -2.81 -10.79
C GLY A 141 8.16 -2.23 -9.89
N VAL A 142 9.39 -2.75 -10.04
CA VAL A 142 10.58 -2.26 -9.35
C VAL A 142 10.89 -0.81 -9.73
N TYR A 143 10.81 -0.46 -11.01
CA TYR A 143 11.04 0.90 -11.50
C TYR A 143 10.06 1.90 -10.91
N HIS A 144 8.76 1.59 -10.93
CA HIS A 144 7.76 2.46 -10.32
C HIS A 144 7.97 2.63 -8.83
N GLU A 145 8.27 1.54 -8.11
CA GLU A 145 8.59 1.62 -6.68
C GLU A 145 9.84 2.47 -6.44
N TYR A 146 10.89 2.29 -7.24
CA TYR A 146 12.11 3.08 -7.16
C TYR A 146 11.84 4.57 -7.39
N GLN A 147 11.10 4.95 -8.44
CA GLN A 147 10.79 6.36 -8.70
C GLN A 147 9.95 6.99 -7.59
N MET A 148 8.92 6.28 -7.11
CA MET A 148 8.13 6.74 -5.97
C MET A 148 8.95 6.94 -4.69
N LEU A 149 9.88 6.02 -4.41
CA LEU A 149 10.79 6.13 -3.28
C LEU A 149 11.80 7.25 -3.50
N LYS A 150 12.35 7.41 -4.70
CA LYS A 150 13.33 8.45 -5.00
C LYS A 150 12.80 9.86 -4.74
N GLU A 151 11.53 10.10 -5.02
CA GLU A 151 10.88 11.40 -4.78
C GLU A 151 10.59 11.67 -3.29
N ARG A 152 10.27 10.63 -2.52
CA ARG A 152 9.75 10.80 -1.13
C ARG A 152 10.77 10.43 -0.05
N HIS A 153 11.58 9.41 -0.30
CA HIS A 153 12.50 8.75 0.62
C HIS A 153 13.75 8.25 -0.17
N PRO A 154 14.63 9.15 -0.61
CA PRO A 154 15.75 8.80 -1.49
C PRO A 154 16.68 7.73 -0.89
N GLU A 155 16.86 7.72 0.43
CA GLU A 155 17.60 6.67 1.14
C GLU A 155 16.97 5.28 0.95
N MET A 156 15.63 5.19 0.95
CA MET A 156 14.93 3.92 0.74
C MET A 156 15.01 3.45 -0.71
N ALA A 157 15.09 4.38 -1.66
CA ALA A 157 15.28 4.04 -3.07
C ALA A 157 16.61 3.32 -3.30
N GLU A 158 17.70 3.78 -2.66
CA GLU A 158 19.00 3.10 -2.74
C GLU A 158 18.97 1.75 -2.01
N THR A 159 18.29 1.62 -0.86
CA THR A 159 18.15 0.31 -0.20
C THR A 159 17.43 -0.74 -1.07
N LEU A 160 16.46 -0.33 -1.89
CA LEU A 160 15.80 -1.21 -2.85
C LEU A 160 16.78 -1.70 -3.93
N ILE A 161 17.65 -0.82 -4.42
CA ILE A 161 18.68 -1.19 -5.40
C ILE A 161 19.66 -2.20 -4.78
N ASP A 162 20.09 -1.97 -3.55
CA ASP A 162 21.03 -2.87 -2.85
C ASP A 162 20.41 -4.24 -2.55
N GLU A 163 19.11 -4.30 -2.25
CA GLU A 163 18.38 -5.56 -2.09
C GLU A 163 18.43 -6.41 -3.37
N ILE A 164 18.16 -5.80 -4.53
CA ILE A 164 18.20 -6.46 -5.84
C ILE A 164 19.63 -6.86 -6.22
N ARG A 165 20.63 -6.03 -5.91
CA ARG A 165 22.05 -6.40 -6.10
C ARG A 165 22.41 -7.62 -5.25
N GLY A 166 21.93 -7.67 -4.02
CA GLY A 166 22.09 -8.85 -3.15
C GLY A 166 21.47 -10.11 -3.75
N GLU A 167 20.31 -10.01 -4.41
CA GLU A 167 19.67 -11.16 -5.05
C GLU A 167 20.49 -11.69 -6.23
N GLN A 168 21.04 -10.77 -7.04
CA GLN A 168 21.94 -11.11 -8.15
C GLN A 168 23.21 -11.80 -7.64
N GLN A 169 23.85 -11.22 -6.62
CA GLN A 169 25.04 -11.81 -5.99
C GLN A 169 24.74 -13.20 -5.44
N LEU A 170 23.58 -13.39 -4.79
CA LEU A 170 23.19 -14.69 -4.25
C LEU A 170 22.97 -15.73 -5.35
N ALA A 171 22.37 -15.35 -6.49
CA ALA A 171 22.21 -16.24 -7.64
C ALA A 171 23.58 -16.70 -8.19
N ASP A 172 24.53 -15.77 -8.35
CA ASP A 172 25.87 -16.08 -8.84
C ASP A 172 26.62 -17.00 -7.83
N LEU A 173 26.49 -16.77 -6.53
CA LEU A 173 27.08 -17.62 -5.49
C LEU A 173 26.49 -19.03 -5.49
N ILE A 174 25.18 -19.19 -5.77
CA ILE A 174 24.55 -20.51 -5.89
C ILE A 174 25.13 -21.29 -7.08
N GLU A 175 25.37 -20.62 -8.21
CA GLU A 175 26.01 -21.26 -9.37
C GLU A 175 27.45 -21.68 -9.06
N GLN A 176 28.23 -20.80 -8.41
CA GLN A 176 29.59 -21.09 -7.96
C GLN A 176 29.63 -22.27 -6.96
N TYR A 177 28.69 -22.32 -6.02
CA TYR A 177 28.60 -23.40 -5.04
C TYR A 177 28.37 -24.76 -5.71
N ARG A 178 27.48 -24.81 -6.72
CA ARG A 178 27.21 -26.01 -7.52
C ARG A 178 28.43 -26.42 -8.34
N ALA A 179 29.13 -25.44 -8.93
CA ALA A 179 30.36 -25.70 -9.70
C ALA A 179 31.50 -26.21 -8.82
N ALA A 180 31.56 -25.81 -7.55
CA ALA A 180 32.58 -26.24 -6.58
C ALA A 180 32.34 -27.66 -5.98
N THR A 181 31.50 -28.48 -6.62
CA THR A 181 31.23 -29.85 -6.15
C THR A 181 32.53 -30.67 -6.07
N GLY A 182 32.85 -31.18 -4.88
CA GLY A 182 34.08 -31.95 -4.62
C GLY A 182 35.21 -31.15 -3.98
N ASP A 183 35.08 -29.83 -3.86
CA ASP A 183 36.02 -28.95 -3.16
C ASP A 183 35.37 -28.37 -1.90
N ALA A 184 35.44 -29.13 -0.80
CA ALA A 184 34.77 -28.78 0.46
C ALA A 184 35.25 -27.43 1.05
N ALA A 185 36.52 -27.07 0.84
CA ALA A 185 37.08 -25.81 1.32
C ALA A 185 36.44 -24.63 0.59
N LYS A 186 36.35 -24.69 -0.74
CA LYS A 186 35.66 -23.64 -1.53
C LYS A 186 34.17 -23.57 -1.21
N GLN A 187 33.49 -24.71 -1.07
CA GLN A 187 32.06 -24.71 -0.72
C GLN A 187 31.79 -24.02 0.63
N THR A 188 32.63 -24.28 1.64
CA THR A 188 32.51 -23.63 2.96
C THR A 188 32.71 -22.11 2.87
N GLN A 189 33.66 -21.66 2.05
CA GLN A 189 33.89 -20.23 1.81
C GLN A 189 32.67 -19.58 1.14
N ILE A 190 32.16 -20.19 0.06
CA ILE A 190 30.97 -19.69 -0.65
C ILE A 190 29.75 -19.64 0.26
N GLU A 191 29.54 -20.69 1.08
CA GLU A 191 28.44 -20.73 2.05
C GLU A 191 28.52 -19.57 3.07
N THR A 192 29.74 -19.25 3.52
CA THR A 192 29.97 -18.14 4.45
C THR A 192 29.56 -16.81 3.81
N THR A 193 30.00 -16.57 2.56
CA THR A 193 29.61 -15.36 1.81
C THR A 193 28.10 -15.32 1.53
N MET A 194 27.47 -16.44 1.17
CA MET A 194 26.02 -16.50 1.01
C MET A 194 25.28 -16.11 2.29
N ARG A 195 25.75 -16.58 3.45
CA ARG A 195 25.16 -16.24 4.75
C ARG A 195 25.26 -14.74 5.06
N GLU A 196 26.38 -14.11 4.69
CA GLU A 196 26.57 -12.67 4.85
C GLU A 196 25.65 -11.86 3.95
N VAL A 197 25.52 -12.24 2.67
CA VAL A 197 24.60 -11.60 1.71
C VAL A 197 23.16 -11.71 2.20
N VAL A 198 22.72 -12.91 2.61
CA VAL A 198 21.36 -13.13 3.14
C VAL A 198 21.11 -12.29 4.40
N ARG A 199 22.09 -12.22 5.31
CA ARG A 199 21.98 -11.36 6.51
C ARG A 199 21.82 -9.89 6.14
N SER A 200 22.61 -9.40 5.18
CA SER A 200 22.52 -8.03 4.68
C SER A 200 21.13 -7.75 4.07
N GLN A 201 20.62 -8.65 3.23
CA GLN A 201 19.28 -8.53 2.64
C GLN A 201 18.18 -8.46 3.70
N VAL A 202 18.21 -9.35 4.69
CA VAL A 202 17.22 -9.33 5.79
C VAL A 202 17.27 -8.00 6.54
N ASN A 203 18.47 -7.45 6.78
CA ASN A 203 18.61 -6.14 7.42
C ASN A 203 18.01 -5.02 6.55
N LEU A 204 18.29 -4.99 5.24
CA LEU A 204 17.71 -4.01 4.31
C LEU A 204 16.17 -4.11 4.27
N MET A 205 15.62 -5.33 4.24
CA MET A 205 14.17 -5.56 4.29
C MET A 205 13.55 -5.04 5.59
N LEU A 206 14.23 -5.24 6.73
CA LEU A 206 13.79 -4.73 8.03
C LEU A 206 13.81 -3.20 8.05
N THR A 207 14.89 -2.57 7.59
CA THR A 207 15.01 -1.11 7.49
C THR A 207 13.91 -0.50 6.62
N ARG A 208 13.64 -1.07 5.44
CA ARG A 208 12.53 -0.63 4.57
C ARG A 208 11.16 -0.83 5.21
N ARG A 209 10.99 -1.87 6.03
CA ARG A 209 9.74 -2.12 6.75
C ARG A 209 9.54 -1.11 7.88
N GLU A 210 10.59 -0.78 8.62
CA GLU A 210 10.56 0.24 9.67
C GLU A 210 10.19 1.62 9.10
N ALA A 211 10.79 2.01 7.96
CA ALA A 211 10.44 3.25 7.27
C ALA A 211 8.97 3.30 6.83
N ARG A 212 8.46 2.22 6.22
CA ARG A 212 7.04 2.13 5.85
C ARG A 212 6.11 2.22 7.07
N LEU A 213 6.50 1.63 8.20
CA LEU A 213 5.75 1.75 9.45
C LEU A 213 5.74 3.19 9.98
N ALA A 214 6.86 3.90 9.88
CA ALA A 214 6.95 5.31 10.25
C ALA A 214 6.02 6.18 9.38
N ASP A 215 5.99 5.96 8.05
CA ASP A 215 5.09 6.67 7.14
C ASP A 215 3.61 6.42 7.47
N PHE A 216 3.25 5.16 7.76
CA PHE A 216 1.89 4.83 8.16
C PHE A 216 1.52 5.49 9.49
N ALA A 217 2.45 5.50 10.46
CA ALA A 217 2.23 6.18 11.74
C ALA A 217 2.00 7.69 11.53
N ALA A 218 2.78 8.34 10.68
CA ALA A 218 2.61 9.75 10.35
C ALA A 218 1.24 10.05 9.70
N ARG A 219 0.80 9.21 8.76
CA ARG A 219 -0.53 9.35 8.12
C ARG A 219 -1.67 9.14 9.11
N ILE A 220 -1.55 8.17 10.01
CA ILE A 220 -2.55 7.94 11.06
C ILE A 220 -2.63 9.16 11.99
N ALA A 221 -1.49 9.71 12.41
CA ALA A 221 -1.45 10.92 13.23
C ALA A 221 -2.15 12.10 12.53
N GLN A 222 -1.86 12.34 11.25
CA GLN A 222 -2.52 13.38 10.48
C GLN A 222 -4.04 13.16 10.35
N GLN A 223 -4.48 11.91 10.19
CA GLN A 223 -5.90 11.58 10.14
C GLN A 223 -6.59 11.80 11.50
N GLN A 224 -5.90 11.49 12.60
CA GLN A 224 -6.41 11.75 13.95
C GLN A 224 -6.56 13.25 14.22
N GLU A 225 -5.62 14.07 13.77
CA GLU A 225 -5.69 15.53 13.88
C GLU A 225 -6.90 16.09 13.11
N ARG A 226 -7.08 15.70 11.84
CA ARG A 226 -8.25 16.11 11.04
C ARG A 226 -9.58 15.70 11.69
N LEU A 227 -9.64 14.48 12.23
CA LEU A 227 -10.83 14.01 12.94
C LEU A 227 -11.10 14.85 14.20
N ALA A 228 -10.07 15.25 14.94
CA ALA A 228 -10.21 16.12 16.11
C ALA A 228 -10.71 17.52 15.71
N GLU A 229 -10.21 18.08 14.61
CA GLU A 229 -10.69 19.35 14.07
C GLU A 229 -12.17 19.29 13.65
N GLU A 230 -12.58 18.23 12.95
CA GLU A 230 -13.98 18.03 12.56
C GLU A 230 -14.89 17.86 13.77
N GLN A 231 -14.43 17.13 14.81
CA GLN A 231 -15.15 17.00 16.07
C GLN A 231 -15.31 18.35 16.78
N SER A 232 -14.28 19.19 16.77
CA SER A 232 -14.34 20.55 17.32
C SER A 232 -15.36 21.40 16.57
N LYS A 233 -15.29 21.43 15.23
CA LYS A 233 -16.24 22.19 14.39
C LYS A 233 -17.69 21.75 14.64
N LEU A 234 -17.92 20.45 14.74
CA LEU A 234 -19.24 19.90 15.02
C LEU A 234 -19.74 20.29 16.42
N ALA A 235 -18.87 20.38 17.41
CA ALA A 235 -19.22 20.87 18.75
C ALA A 235 -19.61 22.35 18.75
N ASP A 236 -18.87 23.18 18.00
CA ASP A 236 -19.19 24.61 17.82
C ASP A 236 -20.53 24.80 17.09
N GLU A 237 -20.77 24.04 16.03
CA GLU A 237 -22.04 24.05 15.30
C GLU A 237 -23.22 23.65 16.19
N LYS A 238 -23.06 22.62 17.03
CA LYS A 238 -24.09 22.23 18.01
C LYS A 238 -24.41 23.37 18.97
N THR A 239 -23.38 24.02 19.52
CA THR A 239 -23.55 25.17 20.41
C THR A 239 -24.31 26.30 19.71
N ARG A 240 -23.94 26.61 18.47
CA ARG A 240 -24.62 27.63 17.65
C ARG A 240 -26.07 27.27 17.34
N VAL A 241 -26.36 26.00 17.07
CA VAL A 241 -27.74 25.53 16.87
C VAL A 241 -28.56 25.72 18.14
N ASP A 242 -28.01 25.38 19.31
CA ASP A 242 -28.69 25.56 20.59
C ASP A 242 -28.96 27.05 20.89
N GLU A 243 -28.02 27.94 20.59
CA GLU A 243 -28.20 29.39 20.67
C GLU A 243 -29.34 29.88 19.77
N LEU A 244 -29.39 29.42 18.51
CA LEU A 244 -30.47 29.77 17.57
C LEU A 244 -31.83 29.24 18.04
N VAL A 245 -31.87 28.03 18.59
CA VAL A 245 -33.09 27.45 19.17
C VAL A 245 -33.57 28.29 20.35
N ASN A 246 -32.68 28.69 21.25
CA ASN A 246 -33.03 29.53 22.40
C ASN A 246 -33.50 30.92 21.97
N GLN A 247 -32.79 31.57 21.05
CA GLN A 247 -33.22 32.85 20.47
C GLN A 247 -34.61 32.74 19.86
N ARG A 248 -34.86 31.66 19.13
CA ARG A 248 -36.14 31.39 18.51
C ARG A 248 -37.27 31.19 19.52
N LEU A 249 -37.00 30.51 20.63
CA LEU A 249 -37.95 30.34 21.72
C LEU A 249 -38.31 31.68 22.37
N GLU A 250 -37.33 32.57 22.57
CA GLU A 250 -37.58 33.91 23.12
C GLU A 250 -38.39 34.79 22.16
N ASP A 251 -38.12 34.74 20.85
CA ASP A 251 -38.94 35.45 19.85
C ASP A 251 -40.41 34.98 19.89
N ILE A 252 -40.63 33.67 20.05
CA ILE A 252 -41.98 33.10 20.17
C ILE A 252 -42.66 33.61 21.45
N LYS A 253 -41.98 33.60 22.60
CA LYS A 253 -42.51 34.11 23.87
C LYS A 253 -42.87 35.60 23.79
N ALA A 254 -42.09 36.38 23.03
CA ALA A 254 -42.32 37.80 22.82
C ALA A 254 -43.44 38.12 21.80
N GLY A 255 -44.12 37.10 21.25
CA GLY A 255 -45.14 37.28 20.22
C GLY A 255 -44.57 37.67 18.85
N LYS A 256 -43.24 37.68 18.68
CA LYS A 256 -42.55 37.85 17.40
C LYS A 256 -42.52 36.52 16.65
N LEU A 257 -43.69 35.95 16.41
CA LEU A 257 -43.81 34.86 15.45
C LEU A 257 -43.33 35.42 14.10
N PRO A 258 -42.46 34.71 13.37
CA PRO A 258 -42.11 35.14 12.04
C PRO A 258 -43.42 35.21 11.26
N PRO A 259 -43.55 36.15 10.32
CA PRO A 259 -44.73 36.22 9.48
C PRO A 259 -44.97 34.82 8.95
N LYS A 260 -46.16 34.28 9.21
CA LYS A 260 -46.60 32.96 8.77
C LYS A 260 -46.49 32.99 7.25
N ARG A 261 -45.31 32.65 6.71
CA ARG A 261 -45.16 32.32 5.29
C ARG A 261 -45.97 31.06 5.15
N GLY A 262 -47.25 31.25 4.80
CA GLY A 262 -48.18 30.17 4.62
C GLY A 262 -47.57 29.15 3.67
N PRO A 263 -47.80 27.85 3.90
CA PRO A 263 -47.45 26.87 2.90
C PRO A 263 -48.22 27.27 1.64
N LEU A 264 -47.52 27.49 0.52
CA LEU A 264 -48.13 27.54 -0.82
C LEU A 264 -48.93 28.79 -1.27
N GLU A 265 -49.05 29.89 -0.55
CA GLU A 265 -49.65 31.10 -1.14
C GLU A 265 -48.59 31.94 -1.87
N GLY A 266 -48.27 31.58 -3.12
CA GLY A 266 -47.58 32.50 -4.02
C GLY A 266 -46.29 32.01 -4.69
N ARG A 267 -46.01 30.69 -4.74
CA ARG A 267 -45.33 30.20 -5.96
C ARG A 267 -46.37 30.21 -7.06
N GLY A 268 -46.66 31.41 -7.55
CA GLY A 268 -47.19 31.56 -8.88
C GLY A 268 -46.33 30.69 -9.79
N PHE A 269 -46.97 29.74 -10.44
CA PHE A 269 -46.86 29.67 -11.89
C PHE A 269 -46.88 31.12 -12.39
N GLY A 270 -45.71 31.75 -12.49
CA GLY A 270 -45.58 33.00 -13.19
C GLY A 270 -46.06 32.74 -14.62
N PRO A 271 -47.05 33.47 -15.13
CA PRO A 271 -47.40 33.37 -16.54
C PRO A 271 -46.21 33.90 -17.35
N GLY A 272 -45.59 33.02 -18.13
CA GLY A 272 -44.66 33.41 -19.18
C GLY A 272 -43.32 33.98 -18.71
N ARG A 273 -42.27 33.16 -18.75
CA ARG A 273 -40.97 33.68 -19.19
C ARG A 273 -41.06 33.74 -20.72
N PRO A 274 -41.10 34.92 -21.36
CA PRO A 274 -41.10 35.02 -22.81
C PRO A 274 -39.73 34.54 -23.32
N GLY A 275 -39.75 33.56 -24.21
CA GLY A 275 -38.68 33.23 -25.16
C GLY A 275 -37.25 33.22 -24.62
N THR A 276 -36.79 32.07 -24.14
CA THR A 276 -35.40 31.67 -24.44
C THR A 276 -35.46 30.80 -25.70
N PRO A 277 -35.05 31.31 -26.88
CA PRO A 277 -35.06 30.52 -28.11
C PRO A 277 -33.87 29.54 -28.11
N GLY A 278 -34.16 28.27 -28.42
CA GLY A 278 -33.18 27.34 -28.98
C GLY A 278 -32.13 26.76 -28.04
N GLY A 279 -32.51 25.76 -27.24
CA GLY A 279 -31.56 24.77 -26.70
C GLY A 279 -31.96 23.39 -27.21
N PRO A 280 -31.07 22.64 -27.90
CA PRO A 280 -31.44 21.41 -28.58
C PRO A 280 -31.85 20.29 -27.63
N GLU A 281 -32.81 19.51 -28.12
CA GLU A 281 -33.46 18.34 -27.55
C GLU A 281 -32.53 17.42 -26.76
N GLY A 282 -32.70 17.42 -25.43
CA GLY A 282 -32.23 16.37 -24.55
C GLY A 282 -33.36 15.35 -24.30
N PRO A 283 -33.12 14.03 -24.48
CA PRO A 283 -34.18 13.04 -24.44
C PRO A 283 -34.66 12.73 -23.02
N GLY A 284 -35.98 12.83 -22.82
CA GLY A 284 -36.79 11.85 -22.08
C GLY A 284 -36.65 11.78 -20.55
N LEU A 285 -37.28 12.71 -19.84
CA LEU A 285 -37.68 12.52 -18.43
C LEU A 285 -39.04 11.84 -18.38
N GLY A 286 -39.03 10.51 -18.24
CA GLY A 286 -40.16 9.74 -17.72
C GLY A 286 -40.36 10.00 -16.23
N GLY A 287 -41.61 10.11 -15.82
CA GLY A 287 -42.06 10.46 -14.47
C GLY A 287 -41.78 9.42 -13.36
N PRO A 288 -42.30 9.68 -12.15
CA PRO A 288 -41.73 9.22 -10.88
C PRO A 288 -42.23 7.84 -10.46
N ASP A 289 -41.30 6.90 -10.31
CA ASP A 289 -41.51 5.64 -9.60
C ASP A 289 -40.50 5.58 -8.43
N GLU A 290 -40.81 6.31 -7.35
CA GLU A 290 -39.88 6.61 -6.25
C GLU A 290 -39.71 5.48 -5.20
N ARG A 291 -40.10 4.23 -5.48
CA ARG A 291 -39.93 3.12 -4.49
C ARG A 291 -39.41 1.80 -5.05
N ARG A 292 -38.59 1.82 -6.10
CA ARG A 292 -37.82 0.63 -6.49
C ARG A 292 -36.35 0.97 -6.71
N LEU A 293 -35.56 0.63 -5.69
CA LEU A 293 -34.31 -0.13 -5.83
C LEU A 293 -33.47 0.23 -7.06
N ARG A 294 -32.80 1.39 -7.03
CA ARG A 294 -31.57 1.62 -7.82
C ARG A 294 -30.35 1.56 -6.91
N MET A 295 -30.12 0.37 -6.37
CA MET A 295 -28.76 -0.16 -6.15
C MET A 295 -28.25 -0.75 -7.48
N ARG A 296 -28.26 0.05 -8.55
CA ARG A 296 -27.70 -0.34 -9.85
C ARG A 296 -26.98 0.89 -10.39
N ASP A 297 -25.67 0.71 -10.52
CA ASP A 297 -24.63 1.68 -10.87
C ASP A 297 -24.03 2.42 -9.66
N GLY A 298 -22.98 1.82 -9.10
CA GLY A 298 -22.06 2.40 -8.11
C GLY A 298 -21.26 3.58 -8.65
N LYS A 299 -21.93 4.58 -9.23
CA LYS A 299 -21.42 5.94 -9.40
C LYS A 299 -22.12 6.79 -8.35
N GLY A 300 -21.62 6.74 -7.12
CA GLY A 300 -21.90 7.78 -6.15
C GLY A 300 -21.52 9.15 -6.73
N PRO A 301 -22.07 10.26 -6.20
CA PRO A 301 -21.69 11.60 -6.61
C PRO A 301 -20.17 11.71 -6.53
N ARG A 302 -19.53 11.87 -7.69
CA ARG A 302 -18.11 12.19 -7.75
C ARG A 302 -18.00 13.57 -7.13
N HIS A 303 -17.57 13.65 -5.88
CA HIS A 303 -17.05 14.90 -5.33
C HIS A 303 -16.02 15.42 -6.35
N PRO A 304 -16.09 16.70 -6.75
CA PRO A 304 -15.05 17.28 -7.57
C PRO A 304 -13.73 17.01 -6.84
N ARG A 305 -12.81 16.33 -7.52
CA ARG A 305 -11.44 16.22 -7.00
C ARG A 305 -10.95 17.65 -6.83
N PRO A 306 -10.40 18.04 -5.66
CA PRO A 306 -9.75 19.32 -5.52
C PRO A 306 -8.73 19.42 -6.65
N ARG A 307 -8.78 20.52 -7.42
CA ARG A 307 -7.77 20.81 -8.42
C ARG A 307 -6.44 20.93 -7.68
N PRO A 308 -5.37 20.23 -8.09
CA PRO A 308 -4.09 20.29 -7.39
C PRO A 308 -3.45 21.69 -7.42
N ASP A 309 -4.03 22.65 -8.15
CA ASP A 309 -3.37 23.92 -8.49
C ASP A 309 -4.07 25.17 -7.94
N GLU A 310 -5.16 25.07 -7.17
CA GLU A 310 -5.99 26.26 -6.81
C GLU A 310 -5.81 26.83 -5.40
N ASP A 311 -5.10 26.18 -4.48
CA ASP A 311 -4.90 26.68 -3.10
C ASP A 311 -3.46 26.51 -2.58
N MET A 312 -2.45 26.75 -3.42
CA MET A 312 -1.10 27.02 -2.90
C MET A 312 -1.00 28.53 -2.64
N PRO A 313 -0.79 28.98 -1.38
CA PRO A 313 -0.47 30.38 -1.12
C PRO A 313 0.78 30.77 -1.94
N PRO A 314 0.87 32.01 -2.44
CA PRO A 314 2.06 32.44 -3.17
C PRO A 314 3.30 32.24 -2.29
N GLU A 315 4.27 31.47 -2.76
CA GLU A 315 5.61 31.33 -2.17
C GLU A 315 6.45 32.60 -2.41
N ASP A 316 5.87 33.79 -2.23
CA ASP A 316 6.60 35.05 -2.20
C ASP A 316 7.11 35.30 -0.78
N GLY A 317 7.96 34.38 -0.32
CA GLY A 317 8.77 34.51 0.88
C GLY A 317 10.22 34.73 0.48
N GLU A 318 10.57 35.97 0.12
CA GLU A 318 11.96 36.41 0.04
C GLU A 318 12.68 36.00 1.33
N MET A 319 13.51 34.97 1.26
CA MET A 319 14.41 34.62 2.36
C MET A 319 15.41 35.76 2.53
N PRO A 320 15.52 36.38 3.71
CA PRO A 320 16.57 37.36 3.96
C PRO A 320 17.93 36.68 3.81
N PRO A 321 18.94 37.36 3.22
CA PRO A 321 20.26 36.79 3.03
C PRO A 321 20.87 36.42 4.39
N PRO A 322 21.66 35.33 4.45
CA PRO A 322 22.34 34.94 5.68
C PRO A 322 23.29 36.07 6.13
N PRO A 323 23.44 36.28 7.44
CA PRO A 323 24.40 37.26 7.96
C PRO A 323 25.81 36.85 7.52
N GLY A 324 26.48 37.80 6.84
CA GLY A 324 27.86 37.63 6.38
C GLY A 324 28.84 37.42 7.53
N GLU A 325 29.87 36.63 7.22
CA GLU A 325 31.04 36.34 8.06
C GLU A 325 31.87 37.58 8.42
#